data_AF-A0A7T4AZ20-F1
#
_entry.id   AF-A0A7T4AZ20-F1
#
_cell.length_a   1.000
_cell.length_b   1.000
_cell.length_c   1.000
_cell.angle_alpha   90.00
_cell.angle_beta   90.00
_cell.angle_gamma   90.00
#
_symmetry.space_group_name_H-M   'P 1'
#
loop_
_entity.id
_entity.type
_entity.pdbx_description
1 polymer ?
#
loop_
_entity_poly.entity_id
_entity_poly.type
_entity_poly.pdbx_seq_one_letter_code
_entity_poly.pdbx_strand_id
1 'polypeptide(L)'
;MIPTRPLSALLLLACALPLGAAHAAEECVARFDASVVRYQEAVKVQKGRETANWQELNAPLCQGRLDLLDMEFALVDDYEQCARDGGKFPEKTVSAMQSQPDDLAARKTAWIDTCGPYMKQ
;
A
#
# COMPACT_ATOMS: atom_id res chain seq x y z
N MET A 1 -58.21 18.13 -19.78
CA MET A 1 -57.41 19.37 -19.70
C MET A 1 -56.37 19.18 -18.62
N ILE A 2 -55.13 19.49 -18.94
CA ILE A 2 -53.89 19.16 -18.21
C ILE A 2 -53.76 20.07 -16.98
N PRO A 3 -53.49 19.55 -15.76
CA PRO A 3 -53.04 20.40 -14.67
C PRO A 3 -51.54 20.70 -14.85
N THR A 4 -51.22 21.98 -14.97
CA THR A 4 -49.86 22.51 -14.98
C THR A 4 -49.21 22.31 -13.61
N ARG A 5 -48.01 21.73 -13.64
CA ARG A 5 -47.13 21.39 -12.51
C ARG A 5 -46.69 22.63 -11.70
N PRO A 6 -46.52 22.54 -10.37
CA PRO A 6 -45.60 23.42 -9.66
C PRO A 6 -44.16 22.91 -9.86
N LEU A 7 -43.44 23.54 -10.78
CA LEU A 7 -41.98 23.57 -10.77
C LEU A 7 -41.56 24.62 -9.75
N SER A 8 -41.07 24.21 -8.57
CA SER A 8 -40.10 24.95 -7.74
C SER A 8 -40.04 24.33 -6.34
N ALA A 9 -39.05 23.48 -6.12
CA ALA A 9 -38.31 23.31 -4.85
C ALA A 9 -37.39 22.06 -4.92
N LEU A 10 -36.79 21.80 -6.08
CA LEU A 10 -35.65 20.88 -6.22
C LEU A 10 -34.38 21.72 -6.11
N LEU A 11 -34.12 22.26 -4.92
CA LEU A 11 -32.92 23.04 -4.62
C LEU A 11 -32.55 22.88 -3.13
N LEU A 12 -32.61 21.65 -2.63
CA LEU A 12 -31.69 21.22 -1.57
C LEU A 12 -30.51 20.55 -2.27
N LEU A 13 -29.78 21.37 -3.03
CA LEU A 13 -28.46 20.99 -3.52
C LEU A 13 -27.62 20.72 -2.29
N ALA A 14 -27.16 19.48 -2.20
CA ALA A 14 -26.21 18.96 -1.25
C ALA A 14 -25.05 19.93 -1.00
N CYS A 15 -25.15 20.75 0.05
CA CYS A 15 -23.99 21.14 0.82
C CYS A 15 -23.60 19.92 1.68
N ALA A 16 -23.14 18.85 1.03
CA ALA A 16 -22.29 17.87 1.68
C ALA A 16 -20.98 18.60 1.99
N LEU A 17 -20.95 19.21 3.17
CA LEU A 17 -19.75 19.75 3.79
C LEU A 17 -18.62 18.72 3.70
N PRO A 18 -17.34 19.15 3.65
CA PRO A 18 -16.17 18.31 3.43
C PRO A 18 -15.84 17.31 4.56
N LEU A 19 -16.77 17.07 5.49
CA LEU A 19 -16.63 16.07 6.57
C LEU A 19 -16.34 14.66 6.02
N GLY A 20 -16.87 14.30 4.85
CA GLY A 20 -16.59 13.01 4.22
C GLY A 20 -15.13 12.87 3.75
N ALA A 21 -14.53 13.96 3.28
CA ALA A 21 -13.14 13.94 2.78
C ALA A 21 -12.13 13.84 3.93
N ALA A 22 -12.36 14.55 5.04
CA ALA A 22 -11.50 14.44 6.22
C ALA A 22 -11.57 13.04 6.84
N HIS A 23 -12.77 12.45 6.94
CA HIS A 23 -12.94 11.11 7.48
C HIS A 23 -12.33 10.03 6.56
N ALA A 24 -12.48 10.18 5.24
CA ALA A 24 -11.84 9.28 4.27
C ALA A 24 -10.29 9.37 4.32
N ALA A 25 -9.74 10.57 4.57
CA ALA A 25 -8.30 10.76 4.75
C ALA A 25 -7.77 10.10 6.04
N GLU A 26 -8.49 10.21 7.15
CA GLU A 26 -8.12 9.49 8.39
C GLU A 26 -8.18 7.98 8.22
N GLU A 27 -9.22 7.47 7.55
CA GLU A 27 -9.37 6.04 7.29
C GLU A 27 -8.27 5.50 6.36
N CYS A 28 -7.86 6.27 5.34
CA CYS A 28 -6.77 5.83 4.45
C CYS A 28 -5.43 5.76 5.18
N VAL A 29 -5.12 6.73 6.05
CA VAL A 29 -3.90 6.70 6.88
C VAL A 29 -3.93 5.49 7.82
N ALA A 30 -5.06 5.22 8.48
CA ALA A 30 -5.20 4.06 9.36
C ALA A 30 -5.01 2.72 8.61
N ARG A 31 -5.51 2.62 7.37
CA ARG A 31 -5.30 1.43 6.51
C ARG A 31 -3.84 1.28 6.12
N PHE A 32 -3.17 2.37 5.76
CA PHE A 32 -1.73 2.38 5.48
C PHE A 32 -0.93 1.91 6.69
N ASP A 33 -1.20 2.44 7.89
CA ASP A 33 -0.53 2.02 9.12
C ASP A 33 -0.74 0.53 9.40
N ALA A 34 -1.95 0.01 9.16
CA ALA A 34 -2.23 -1.42 9.26
C ALA A 34 -1.45 -2.25 8.22
N SER A 35 -1.29 -1.76 6.98
CA SER A 35 -0.44 -2.38 5.96
C SER A 35 1.02 -2.41 6.41
N VAL A 36 1.54 -1.34 7.00
CA VAL A 36 2.90 -1.28 7.55
C VAL A 36 3.11 -2.33 8.63
N VAL A 37 2.16 -2.48 9.56
CA VAL A 37 2.22 -3.51 10.60
C VAL A 37 2.26 -4.91 10.00
N ARG A 38 1.39 -5.21 9.01
CA ARG A 38 1.40 -6.51 8.32
C ARG A 38 2.73 -6.78 7.63
N TYR A 39 3.30 -5.78 6.96
CA TYR A 39 4.61 -5.89 6.33
C TYR A 39 5.71 -6.21 7.35
N GLN A 40 5.75 -5.51 8.50
CA GLN A 40 6.76 -5.77 9.53
C GLN A 40 6.65 -7.18 10.13
N GLU A 41 5.43 -7.68 10.35
CA GLU A 41 5.24 -9.06 10.77
C GLU A 41 5.68 -10.07 9.70
N ALA A 42 5.39 -9.81 8.42
CA ALA A 42 5.88 -10.64 7.32
C ALA A 42 7.42 -10.66 7.24
N VAL A 43 8.07 -9.50 7.39
CA VAL A 43 9.54 -9.37 7.44
C VAL A 43 10.11 -10.21 8.58
N LYS A 44 9.49 -10.15 9.77
CA LYS A 44 9.92 -10.91 10.93
C LYS A 44 9.79 -12.42 10.71
N VAL A 45 8.66 -12.87 10.16
CA VAL A 45 8.44 -14.29 9.82
C VAL A 45 9.48 -14.77 8.81
N GLN A 46 9.70 -14.00 7.74
CA GLN A 46 10.67 -14.35 6.71
C GLN A 46 12.09 -14.42 7.26
N LYS A 47 12.53 -13.43 8.06
CA LYS A 47 13.84 -13.47 8.75
C LYS A 47 13.98 -14.70 9.64
N GLY A 48 12.90 -15.12 10.30
CA GLY A 48 12.88 -16.35 11.09
C GLY A 48 13.13 -17.58 10.24
N ARG A 49 12.47 -17.69 9.07
CA ARG A 49 12.68 -18.79 8.11
C ARG A 49 14.10 -18.79 7.54
N GLU A 50 14.62 -17.63 7.17
CA GLU A 50 15.99 -17.47 6.66
C GLU A 50 17.02 -17.89 7.71
N THR A 51 16.83 -17.48 8.96
CA THR A 51 17.72 -17.87 10.07
C THR A 51 17.64 -19.37 10.34
N ALA A 52 16.44 -19.94 10.34
CA ALA A 52 16.24 -21.38 10.54
C ALA A 52 16.87 -22.23 9.43
N ASN A 53 17.02 -21.67 8.22
CA ASN A 53 17.68 -22.32 7.09
C ASN A 53 19.14 -21.87 6.90
N TRP A 54 19.78 -21.31 7.92
CA TRP A 54 21.18 -20.85 7.86
C TRP A 54 21.49 -19.88 6.72
N GLN A 55 20.51 -19.09 6.28
CA GLN A 55 20.58 -18.19 5.14
C GLN A 55 20.83 -18.89 3.78
N GLU A 56 20.78 -20.21 3.72
CA GLU A 56 20.86 -20.93 2.46
C GLU A 56 19.57 -20.67 1.66
N LEU A 57 19.70 -20.26 0.40
CA LEU A 57 18.53 -19.97 -0.43
C LEU A 57 17.85 -21.28 -0.85
N ASN A 58 16.52 -21.25 -0.88
CA ASN A 58 15.65 -22.28 -1.41
C ASN A 58 14.37 -21.64 -1.95
N ALA A 59 13.51 -22.41 -2.62
CA ALA A 59 12.31 -21.86 -3.26
C ALA A 59 11.39 -21.10 -2.27
N PRO A 60 11.03 -21.65 -1.09
CA PRO A 60 10.21 -20.91 -0.12
C PRO A 60 10.81 -19.59 0.36
N LEU A 61 12.12 -19.54 0.60
CA LEU A 61 12.78 -18.31 1.06
C LEU A 61 12.88 -17.27 -0.06
N CYS A 62 13.17 -17.74 -1.28
CA CYS A 62 13.18 -16.92 -2.47
C CYS A 62 11.82 -16.28 -2.73
N GLN A 63 10.74 -17.07 -2.71
CA GLN A 63 9.39 -16.56 -2.86
C GLN A 63 9.03 -15.60 -1.72
N GLY A 64 9.33 -15.95 -0.47
CA GLY A 64 9.00 -15.09 0.67
C GLY A 64 9.64 -13.70 0.59
N ARG A 65 10.87 -13.58 0.08
CA ARG A 65 11.47 -12.26 -0.18
C ARG A 65 10.88 -11.53 -1.38
N LEU A 66 10.44 -12.24 -2.44
CA LEU A 66 9.66 -11.61 -3.52
C LEU A 66 8.34 -11.05 -2.98
N ASP A 67 7.64 -11.82 -2.15
CA ASP A 67 6.38 -11.40 -1.54
C ASP A 67 6.59 -10.14 -0.68
N LEU A 68 7.70 -10.04 0.06
CA LEU A 68 8.03 -8.83 0.81
C LEU A 68 8.28 -7.62 -0.09
N LEU A 69 8.99 -7.80 -1.21
CA LEU A 69 9.20 -6.71 -2.18
C LEU A 69 7.87 -6.27 -2.82
N ASP A 70 6.97 -7.21 -3.09
CA ASP A 70 5.63 -6.91 -3.59
C ASP A 70 4.78 -6.16 -2.56
N MET A 71 4.92 -6.50 -1.27
CA MET A 71 4.29 -5.73 -0.19
C MET A 71 4.88 -4.31 -0.08
N GLU A 72 6.18 -4.12 -0.30
CA GLU A 72 6.78 -2.77 -0.30
C GLU A 72 6.24 -1.92 -1.45
N PHE A 73 6.07 -2.49 -2.66
CA PHE A 73 5.40 -1.80 -3.77
C PHE A 73 3.97 -1.39 -3.40
N ALA A 74 3.20 -2.31 -2.83
CA ALA A 74 1.84 -2.02 -2.41
C ALA A 74 1.78 -0.92 -1.34
N LEU A 75 2.76 -0.84 -0.42
CA LEU A 75 2.85 0.24 0.56
C LEU A 75 3.11 1.60 -0.10
N VAL A 76 3.99 1.66 -1.09
CA VAL A 76 4.23 2.88 -1.87
C VAL A 76 2.95 3.31 -2.58
N ASP A 77 2.26 2.40 -3.26
CA ASP A 77 1.01 2.68 -3.96
C ASP A 77 -0.09 3.16 -3.01
N ASP A 78 -0.27 2.49 -1.87
CA ASP A 78 -1.22 2.86 -0.80
C ASP A 78 -0.92 4.27 -0.27
N TYR A 79 0.37 4.58 -0.02
CA TYR A 79 0.81 5.90 0.42
C TYR A 79 0.48 6.96 -0.62
N GLU A 80 0.87 6.75 -1.89
CA GLU A 80 0.65 7.74 -2.93
C GLU A 80 -0.83 8.01 -3.15
N GLN A 81 -1.66 6.97 -3.15
CA GLN A 81 -3.11 7.11 -3.27
C GLN A 81 -3.68 7.90 -2.09
N CYS A 82 -3.36 7.52 -0.86
CA CYS A 82 -3.86 8.21 0.33
C CYS A 82 -3.36 9.66 0.40
N ALA A 83 -2.11 9.94 0.00
CA ALA A 83 -1.57 11.30 -0.06
C ALA A 83 -2.30 12.17 -1.09
N ARG A 84 -2.62 11.61 -2.28
CA ARG A 84 -3.45 12.29 -3.29
C ARG A 84 -4.84 12.62 -2.78
N ASP A 85 -5.41 11.75 -1.96
CA ASP A 85 -6.75 11.92 -1.37
C ASP A 85 -6.75 12.83 -0.12
N GLY A 86 -5.60 13.42 0.24
CA GLY A 86 -5.47 14.41 1.31
C GLY A 86 -4.96 13.85 2.64
N GLY A 87 -4.60 12.57 2.70
CA GLY A 87 -3.96 11.93 3.84
C GLY A 87 -2.68 12.65 4.28
N LYS A 88 -2.49 12.76 5.60
CA LYS A 88 -1.33 13.43 6.20
C LYS A 88 -0.48 12.40 6.93
N PHE A 89 0.76 12.27 6.50
CA PHE A 89 1.72 11.32 7.05
C PHE A 89 2.83 12.04 7.82
N PRO A 90 3.43 11.39 8.83
CA PRO A 90 4.66 11.86 9.46
C PRO A 90 5.80 12.04 8.43
N GLU A 91 6.67 13.03 8.64
CA GLU A 91 7.80 13.34 7.74
C GLU A 91 8.71 12.13 7.45
N LYS A 92 8.94 11.28 8.47
CA LYS A 92 9.68 10.03 8.32
C LYS A 92 9.06 9.08 7.28
N THR A 93 7.73 9.02 7.24
CA THR A 93 6.98 8.15 6.32
C THR A 93 7.05 8.72 4.92
N VAL A 94 6.85 10.04 4.78
CA VAL A 94 6.99 10.75 3.50
C VAL A 94 8.39 10.51 2.91
N SER A 95 9.44 10.71 3.70
CA SER A 95 10.83 10.51 3.27
C SER A 95 11.10 9.07 2.84
N ALA A 96 10.58 8.10 3.58
CA ALA A 96 10.74 6.68 3.25
C ALA A 96 10.00 6.30 1.96
N MET A 97 8.77 6.77 1.77
CA MET A 97 7.95 6.40 0.60
C MET A 97 8.40 7.09 -0.69
N GLN A 98 9.00 8.28 -0.62
CA GLN A 98 9.52 8.99 -1.79
C GLN A 98 10.87 8.47 -2.29
N SER A 99 11.69 7.88 -1.42
CA SER A 99 13.02 7.37 -1.78
C SER A 99 13.03 5.91 -2.24
N GLN A 100 11.96 5.18 -1.94
CA GLN A 100 11.80 3.76 -2.21
C GLN A 100 11.55 3.35 -3.68
N PRO A 101 10.72 4.05 -4.50
CA PRO A 101 10.19 3.49 -5.74
C PRO A 101 11.26 3.07 -6.77
N ASP A 102 12.24 3.95 -7.03
CA ASP A 102 13.30 3.68 -8.01
C ASP A 102 14.22 2.53 -7.57
N ASP A 103 14.45 2.38 -6.26
CA ASP A 103 15.28 1.32 -5.69
C ASP A 103 14.54 -0.03 -5.63
N LEU A 104 13.22 -0.03 -5.40
CA LEU A 104 12.41 -1.24 -5.29
C LEU A 104 12.41 -2.07 -6.58
N ALA A 105 12.28 -1.43 -7.74
CA ALA A 105 12.29 -2.12 -9.02
C ALA A 105 13.64 -2.81 -9.28
N ALA A 106 14.74 -2.10 -9.03
CA ALA A 106 16.08 -2.64 -9.14
C ALA A 106 16.31 -3.82 -8.17
N ARG A 107 15.88 -3.67 -6.91
CA ARG A 107 15.94 -4.73 -5.89
C ARG A 107 15.14 -5.97 -6.29
N LYS A 108 13.95 -5.79 -6.85
CA LYS A 108 13.11 -6.91 -7.33
C LYS A 108 13.75 -7.63 -8.50
N THR A 109 14.27 -6.91 -9.50
CA THR A 109 15.00 -7.53 -10.61
C THR A 109 16.22 -8.31 -10.12
N ALA A 110 17.06 -7.70 -9.28
CA ALA A 110 18.24 -8.36 -8.72
C ALA A 110 17.88 -9.63 -7.92
N TRP A 111 16.76 -9.59 -7.19
CA TRP A 111 16.27 -10.74 -6.44
C TRP A 111 15.77 -11.86 -7.36
N ILE A 112 15.01 -11.53 -8.41
CA ILE A 112 14.56 -12.51 -9.42
C ILE A 112 15.76 -13.17 -10.11
N ASP A 113 16.78 -12.40 -10.49
CA ASP A 113 17.98 -12.94 -11.14
C ASP A 113 18.73 -13.91 -10.22
N THR A 114 18.81 -13.60 -8.93
CA THR A 114 19.44 -14.44 -7.91
C THR A 114 18.62 -15.71 -7.63
N CYS A 115 17.30 -15.57 -7.49
CA CYS A 115 16.42 -16.65 -7.06
C CYS A 115 15.83 -17.49 -8.19
N GLY A 116 15.96 -17.05 -9.44
CA GLY A 116 15.48 -17.75 -10.63
C GLY A 116 15.84 -19.24 -10.68
N PRO A 117 17.08 -19.66 -10.33
CA PRO A 117 17.44 -21.08 -10.27
C PRO A 117 16.69 -21.89 -9.20
N TYR A 118 16.30 -21.27 -8.08
CA TYR A 118 15.60 -21.92 -6.98
C TYR A 118 14.09 -22.03 -7.21
N MET A 119 13.53 -21.14 -8.05
CA MET A 119 12.10 -21.02 -8.29
C MET A 119 11.57 -21.82 -9.50
N LYS A 120 12.47 -22.44 -10.28
CA LYS A 120 12.14 -23.23 -11.49
C LYS A 120 12.05 -24.74 -11.24
N GLN A 121 12.30 -25.16 -10.00
CA GLN A 121 12.24 -26.56 -9.56
C GLN A 121 10.85 -26.88 -9.00
#